data_AF-A0A936XTX0-F1
#
_entry.id   AF-A0A936XTX0-F1
#
_cell.length_a   1.000
_cell.length_b   1.000
_cell.length_c   1.000
_cell.angle_alpha   90.00
_cell.angle_beta   90.00
_cell.angle_gamma   90.00
#
_symmetry.space_group_name_H-M   'P 1'
#
loop_
_entity.id
_entity.type
_entity.pdbx_description
1 polymer ?
#
loop_
_entity_poly.entity_id
_entity_poly.type
_entity_poly.pdbx_seq_one_letter_code
_entity_poly.pdbx_strand_id
1 'polypeptide(L)'
;MNPTAAALTVLFNRIPRRHSLENIKDINSIVTEYEDLLIKIEAENTWYEKNIPVFFDELDGVRLIIKKSADNKASKKTKDSFFDDASGALKDSLQALLDVYADGSRMI
;
A
#
# COMPACT_ATOMS: atom_id res chain seq x y z
N MET A 1 -13.58 13.62 -11.08
CA MET A 1 -12.52 13.04 -10.23
C MET A 1 -12.05 11.76 -10.92
N ASN A 2 -10.75 11.56 -11.11
CA ASN A 2 -10.25 10.36 -11.79
C ASN A 2 -10.57 9.12 -10.90
N PRO A 3 -11.19 8.06 -11.44
CA PRO A 3 -11.66 6.93 -10.64
C PRO A 3 -10.51 6.17 -9.95
N THR A 4 -9.34 6.09 -10.58
CA THR A 4 -8.16 5.44 -9.99
C THR A 4 -7.60 6.27 -8.82
N ALA A 5 -7.45 7.58 -8.99
CA ALA A 5 -7.02 8.48 -7.90
C ALA A 5 -8.00 8.47 -6.71
N ALA A 6 -9.30 8.37 -6.99
CA ALA A 6 -10.32 8.22 -5.94
C ALA A 6 -10.17 6.88 -5.20
N ALA A 7 -9.94 5.78 -5.92
CA ALA A 7 -9.70 4.46 -5.31
C ALA A 7 -8.46 4.46 -4.42
N LEU A 8 -7.34 5.03 -4.88
CA LEU A 8 -6.11 5.19 -4.08
C LEU A 8 -6.36 6.02 -2.81
N THR A 9 -7.10 7.12 -2.93
CA THR A 9 -7.49 7.94 -1.77
C THR A 9 -8.37 7.18 -0.78
N VAL A 10 -9.27 6.32 -1.26
CA VAL A 10 -10.09 5.46 -0.40
C VAL A 10 -9.22 4.46 0.36
N LEU A 11 -8.27 3.79 -0.32
CA LEU A 11 -7.34 2.88 0.33
C LEU A 11 -6.50 3.59 1.40
N PHE A 12 -5.94 4.77 1.08
CA PHE A 12 -5.14 5.56 2.02
C PHE A 12 -5.90 5.87 3.32
N ASN A 13 -7.17 6.25 3.20
CA ASN A 13 -8.00 6.58 4.35
C ASN A 13 -8.46 5.36 5.16
N ARG A 14 -8.47 4.16 4.55
CA ARG A 14 -8.81 2.90 5.22
C ARG A 14 -7.68 2.32 6.05
N ILE A 15 -6.43 2.77 5.88
CA ILE A 15 -5.28 2.16 6.56
C ILE A 15 -5.45 2.21 8.09
N PRO A 16 -5.52 1.04 8.75
CA PRO A 16 -5.69 0.97 10.19
C PRO A 16 -4.47 1.50 10.94
N ARG A 17 -4.70 2.12 12.10
CA ARG A 17 -3.66 2.77 12.93
C ARG A 17 -3.29 2.00 14.20
N ARG A 18 -3.90 0.83 14.43
CA ARG A 18 -3.70 0.06 15.66
C ARG A 18 -3.61 -1.42 15.32
N HIS A 19 -2.72 -2.14 15.98
CA HIS A 19 -2.65 -3.59 15.85
C HIS A 19 -3.89 -4.26 16.46
N SER A 20 -4.54 -5.11 15.66
CA SER A 20 -5.55 -6.08 16.09
C SER A 20 -5.67 -7.18 15.05
N LEU A 21 -6.29 -8.31 15.38
CA LEU A 21 -6.51 -9.39 14.39
C LEU A 21 -7.40 -8.94 13.23
N GLU A 22 -8.39 -8.09 13.51
CA GLU A 22 -9.27 -7.51 12.49
C GLU A 22 -8.48 -6.57 11.58
N ASN A 23 -7.64 -5.71 12.17
CA ASN A 23 -6.84 -4.75 11.42
C ASN A 23 -5.71 -5.41 10.63
N ILE A 24 -5.18 -6.56 11.07
CA ILE A 24 -4.27 -7.38 10.26
C ILE A 24 -5.01 -7.91 9.01
N LYS A 25 -6.26 -8.36 9.14
CA LYS A 25 -7.02 -8.80 7.96
C LYS A 25 -7.32 -7.64 7.02
N ASP A 26 -7.73 -6.50 7.56
CA ASP A 26 -8.06 -5.32 6.76
C ASP A 26 -6.84 -4.77 6.04
N ILE A 27 -5.68 -4.63 6.69
CA ILE A 27 -4.45 -4.18 6.02
C ILE A 27 -3.99 -5.15 4.92
N ASN A 28 -4.16 -6.47 5.10
CA ASN A 28 -3.90 -7.43 4.03
C ASN A 28 -4.88 -7.26 2.85
N SER A 29 -6.16 -6.97 3.11
CA SER A 29 -7.13 -6.63 2.06
C SER A 29 -6.70 -5.39 1.29
N ILE A 30 -6.31 -4.32 1.99
CA ILE A 30 -5.83 -3.07 1.38
C ILE A 30 -4.60 -3.35 0.53
N VAL A 31 -3.66 -4.17 0.99
CA VAL A 31 -2.46 -4.56 0.23
C VAL A 31 -2.83 -5.29 -1.07
N THR A 32 -3.80 -6.19 -1.05
CA THR A 32 -4.29 -6.85 -2.27
C THR A 32 -4.97 -5.86 -3.22
N GLU A 33 -5.90 -5.04 -2.69
CA GLU A 33 -6.58 -4.01 -3.49
C GLU A 33 -5.59 -2.99 -4.09
N TYR A 34 -4.51 -2.70 -3.38
CA TYR A 34 -3.44 -1.82 -3.85
C TYR A 34 -2.62 -2.46 -4.98
N GLU A 35 -2.24 -3.74 -4.85
CA GLU A 35 -1.56 -4.50 -5.91
C GLU A 35 -2.38 -4.52 -7.20
N ASP A 36 -3.69 -4.75 -7.12
CA ASP A 36 -4.60 -4.73 -8.27
C ASP A 36 -4.61 -3.34 -8.96
N LEU A 37 -4.54 -2.25 -8.19
CA LEU A 37 -4.44 -0.90 -8.73
C LEU A 37 -3.08 -0.64 -9.38
N LEU A 38 -1.99 -1.14 -8.82
CA LEU A 38 -0.65 -1.02 -9.41
C LEU A 38 -0.63 -1.69 -10.79
N ILE A 39 -1.11 -2.93 -10.89
CA ILE A 39 -1.21 -3.67 -12.16
C ILE A 39 -2.03 -2.88 -13.19
N LYS A 40 -3.17 -2.32 -12.76
CA LYS A 40 -4.03 -1.53 -13.64
C LYS A 40 -3.33 -0.26 -14.15
N ILE A 41 -2.65 0.48 -13.27
CA ILE A 41 -1.97 1.74 -13.62
C ILE A 41 -0.78 1.46 -14.54
N GLU A 42 0.02 0.43 -14.23
CA GLU A 42 1.16 0.02 -15.06
C GLU A 42 0.76 -0.20 -16.52
N ALA A 43 -0.41 -0.80 -16.73
CA ALA A 43 -0.94 -1.10 -18.06
C ALA A 43 -1.54 0.11 -18.81
N GLU A 44 -1.67 1.30 -18.19
CA GLU A 44 -2.30 2.46 -18.84
C GLU A 44 -1.40 3.08 -19.93
N ASN A 45 -0.08 3.21 -19.70
CA ASN A 45 0.87 3.73 -20.68
C ASN A 45 2.34 3.42 -20.33
N THR A 46 3.25 3.67 -21.28
CA THR A 46 4.71 3.42 -21.13
C THR A 46 5.40 4.26 -20.06
N TRP A 47 4.82 5.40 -19.66
CA TRP A 47 5.35 6.18 -18.54
C TRP A 47 5.10 5.42 -17.23
N TYR A 48 3.89 4.89 -17.03
CA TYR A 48 3.59 4.08 -15.85
C TYR A 48 4.34 2.75 -15.84
N GLU A 49 4.45 2.06 -16.97
CA GLU A 49 5.24 0.83 -17.12
C GLU A 49 6.67 0.96 -16.55
N LYS A 50 7.27 2.16 -16.64
CA LYS A 50 8.63 2.42 -16.14
C LYS A 50 8.70 2.84 -14.67
N ASN A 51 7.63 3.44 -14.14
CA ASN A 51 7.63 4.05 -12.81
C ASN A 51 6.86 3.25 -11.76
N ILE A 52 5.96 2.34 -12.18
CA ILE A 52 5.18 1.49 -11.27
C ILE A 52 5.96 0.32 -10.65
N PRO A 53 6.97 -0.31 -11.29
CA PRO A 53 7.67 -1.46 -10.73
C PRO A 53 8.21 -1.29 -9.31
N VAL A 54 8.70 -0.09 -8.95
CA VAL A 54 9.23 0.19 -7.60
C VAL A 54 8.19 0.02 -6.49
N PHE A 55 6.91 0.26 -6.79
CA PHE A 55 5.84 0.16 -5.80
C PHE A 55 5.49 -1.30 -5.48
N PHE A 56 5.75 -2.25 -6.39
CA PHE A 56 5.60 -3.67 -6.09
C PHE A 56 6.67 -4.14 -5.10
N ASP A 57 7.92 -3.69 -5.25
CA ASP A 57 9.00 -4.00 -4.31
C ASP A 57 8.71 -3.44 -2.91
N GLU A 58 8.19 -2.21 -2.83
CA GLU A 58 7.73 -1.61 -1.58
C GLU A 58 6.60 -2.41 -0.94
N LEU A 59 5.64 -2.86 -1.74
CA LEU A 59 4.48 -3.62 -1.29
C LEU A 59 4.89 -4.99 -0.72
N ASP A 60 5.88 -5.64 -1.31
CA ASP A 60 6.48 -6.86 -0.77
C ASP A 60 7.17 -6.61 0.58
N GLY A 61 7.86 -5.47 0.72
CA GLY A 61 8.39 -5.01 2.00
C GLY A 61 7.29 -4.85 3.07
N VAL A 62 6.19 -4.20 2.72
CA VAL A 62 5.02 -4.03 3.60
C VAL A 62 4.43 -5.38 4.00
N ARG A 63 4.25 -6.32 3.06
CA ARG A 63 3.75 -7.68 3.33
C ARG A 63 4.60 -8.41 4.36
N LEU A 64 5.93 -8.30 4.24
CA LEU A 64 6.86 -8.91 5.19
C LEU A 64 6.72 -8.31 6.59
N ILE A 65 6.54 -7.00 6.71
CA ILE A 65 6.37 -6.32 8.00
C ILE A 65 5.03 -6.70 8.63
N ILE A 66 3.93 -6.72 7.85
CA ILE A 66 2.61 -7.20 8.32
C ILE A 66 2.72 -8.62 8.86
N LYS A 67 3.41 -9.51 8.15
CA LYS A 67 3.64 -10.89 8.59
C LYS A 67 4.37 -10.95 9.94
N LYS A 68 5.39 -10.11 10.15
CA LYS A 68 6.09 -9.99 11.44
C LYS A 68 5.16 -9.49 12.55
N SER A 69 4.24 -8.57 12.25
CA SER A 69 3.24 -8.09 13.22
C SER A 69 2.26 -9.19 13.68
N ALA A 70 2.08 -10.25 12.88
CA ALA A 70 1.23 -11.39 13.22
C ALA A 70 1.98 -12.56 13.89
N ASP A 71 3.30 -12.49 14.08
CA ASP A 71 4.10 -13.59 14.59
C ASP A 71 3.79 -13.90 16.07
N ASN A 72 3.25 -15.09 16.36
CA ASN A 72 2.91 -15.52 17.73
C ASN A 72 4.08 -15.56 18.71
N LYS A 73 5.33 -15.55 18.24
CA LYS A 73 6.53 -15.49 19.06
C LYS A 73 6.96 -14.06 19.42
N ALA A 74 6.46 -13.06 18.71
CA ALA A 74 6.76 -11.66 18.97
C ALA A 74 5.97 -11.13 20.18
N SER A 75 6.60 -10.27 20.99
CA SER A 75 5.91 -9.58 22.08
C SER A 75 4.83 -8.65 21.54
N LYS A 76 3.81 -8.34 22.35
CA LYS A 76 2.76 -7.37 21.97
C LYS A 76 3.35 -6.04 21.47
N LYS A 77 4.29 -5.47 22.23
CA LYS A 77 4.96 -4.21 21.85
C LYS A 77 5.68 -4.32 20.50
N THR A 78 6.32 -5.46 20.24
CA THR A 78 7.00 -5.71 18.96
C THR A 78 6.00 -5.81 17.81
N LYS A 79 4.87 -6.49 18.02
CA LYS A 79 3.79 -6.58 17.04
C LYS A 79 3.18 -5.22 16.72
N ASP A 80 2.90 -4.43 17.75
CA ASP A 80 2.38 -3.07 17.62
C ASP A 80 3.35 -2.21 16.80
N SER A 81 4.65 -2.26 17.10
CA SER A 81 5.68 -1.54 16.33
C SER A 81 5.72 -1.96 14.86
N PHE A 82 5.76 -3.27 14.56
CA PHE A 82 5.74 -3.73 13.18
C PHE A 82 4.46 -3.33 12.45
N PHE A 83 3.32 -3.33 13.15
CA PHE A 83 2.07 -2.90 12.55
C PHE A 83 2.09 -1.42 12.20
N ASP A 84 2.55 -0.59 13.13
CA ASP A 84 2.67 0.85 12.91
C ASP A 84 3.65 1.15 11.76
N ASP A 85 4.77 0.42 11.68
CA ASP A 85 5.74 0.51 10.59
C ASP A 85 5.10 0.12 9.24
N ALA A 86 4.33 -0.98 9.19
CA ALA A 86 3.65 -1.42 7.98
C ALA A 86 2.60 -0.42 7.51
N SER A 87 1.78 0.09 8.45
CA SER A 87 0.76 1.11 8.16
C SER A 87 1.38 2.42 7.68
N GLY A 88 2.52 2.81 8.26
CA GLY A 88 3.30 3.97 7.82
C GLY A 88 3.83 3.80 6.40
N ALA A 89 4.57 2.72 6.16
CA ALA A 89 5.13 2.41 4.85
C ALA A 89 4.07 2.30 3.75
N LEU A 90 2.91 1.69 4.03
CA LEU A 90 1.81 1.60 3.07
C LEU A 90 1.19 2.97 2.76
N LYS A 91 1.09 3.86 3.75
CA LYS A 91 0.62 5.24 3.52
C LYS A 91 1.58 6.02 2.65
N ASP A 92 2.87 5.91 2.95
CA ASP A 92 3.91 6.62 2.21
C ASP A 92 3.94 6.15 0.75
N SER A 93 3.85 4.84 0.52
CA SER A 93 3.77 4.24 -0.82
C SER A 93 2.52 4.71 -1.59
N LEU A 94 1.33 4.68 -0.98
CA LEU A 94 0.10 5.17 -1.61
C LEU A 94 0.14 6.67 -1.93
N GLN A 95 0.74 7.47 -1.05
CA GLN A 95 0.89 8.90 -1.28
C GLN A 95 1.86 9.18 -2.43
N ALA A 96 3.00 8.48 -2.47
CA ALA A 96 3.94 8.57 -3.58
C ALA A 96 3.31 8.10 -4.90
N LEU A 97 2.48 7.06 -4.89
CA LEU A 97 1.77 6.63 -6.09
C LEU A 97 0.74 7.67 -6.55
N LEU A 98 0.04 8.34 -5.64
CA LEU A 98 -0.88 9.42 -6.01
C LEU A 98 -0.15 10.54 -6.77
N ASP A 99 1.06 10.88 -6.34
CA ASP A 99 1.90 11.90 -6.98
C ASP A 99 2.40 11.41 -8.36
N VAL A 100 2.91 10.17 -8.44
CA VAL A 100 3.31 9.53 -9.70
C VAL A 100 2.14 9.44 -10.68
N TYR A 101 0.95 9.05 -10.21
CA TYR A 101 -0.25 8.98 -11.03
C TYR A 101 -0.70 10.36 -11.53
N ALA A 102 -0.59 11.40 -10.70
CA ALA A 102 -0.89 12.76 -11.13
C ALA A 102 0.05 13.23 -12.24
N ASP A 103 1.34 12.90 -12.15
CA ASP A 103 2.33 13.30 -13.15
C ASP A 103 2.21 12.51 -14.46
N GLY A 104 2.05 11.19 -14.38
CA GLY A 104 1.82 10.34 -15.54
C GLY A 104 0.55 10.70 -16.30
N SER A 105 -0.48 11.18 -15.61
CA SER A 105 -1.74 11.62 -16.25
C SER A 105 -1.59 12.83 -17.17
N ARG A 106 -0.48 13.57 -17.04
CA ARG A 106 -0.13 14.72 -17.90
C ARG A 106 0.75 14.32 -19.09
N MET A 107 1.25 13.08 -19.10
CA MET A 107 2.12 12.53 -20.15
C MET A 107 1.34 11.68 -21.17
N ILE A 108 0.02 11.58 -21.01
CA ILE A 108 -0.92 10.86 -21.89
C ILE A 108 -1.49 11.78 -22.96
#